data_AF-A0A2G8L0I0-F1
#
_entry.id   AF-A0A2G8L0I0-F1
#
_cell.length_a   1.000
_cell.length_b   1.000
_cell.length_c   1.000
_cell.angle_alpha   90.00
_cell.angle_beta   90.00
_cell.angle_gamma   90.00
#
_symmetry.space_group_name_H-M   'P 1'
#
loop_
_entity.id
_entity.type
_entity.pdbx_description
1 polymer ?
#
loop_
_entity_poly.entity_id
_entity_poly.type
_entity_poly.pdbx_seq_one_letter_code
_entity_poly.pdbx_strand_id
1 'polypeptide(L)'
;MERRKKEPTGGRGEHDIGEDQSGNTIPRKRKGLCGRHDKGLIKFYDAVMQGILRHIKFDVVKCIIIASPGFVKDQFYEYLFQEAGKQDNKILLENKSKFILVHASSGHKHVLKEILADPALQVKLADTKASGEVRALESFYSMLQTEPDRAFYGLKCVEAANEALAIETLLISDELFRSKDIATRKRYVSLVESVRDNGGEVKLFSSLHVSGEQLNQLTGVCALLRFPMPEIEEDDDDSSSDED
;
A
#
# COMPACT_ATOMS: atom_id res chain seq x y z
N MET A 1 -38.92 -70.82 19.27
CA MET A 1 -37.48 -70.67 19.62
C MET A 1 -36.82 -70.16 18.35
N GLU A 2 -36.24 -68.97 18.24
CA GLU A 2 -35.36 -68.24 19.13
C GLU A 2 -35.38 -66.77 18.68
N ARG A 3 -35.39 -65.84 19.64
CA ARG A 3 -35.19 -64.41 19.39
C ARG A 3 -33.73 -64.17 18.97
N ARG A 4 -33.48 -63.34 17.96
CA ARG A 4 -32.17 -62.67 17.81
C ARG A 4 -32.35 -61.17 17.58
N LYS A 5 -31.97 -60.42 18.63
CA LYS A 5 -31.72 -58.98 18.65
C LYS A 5 -30.70 -58.62 17.56
N LYS A 6 -30.90 -57.49 16.89
CA LYS A 6 -29.80 -56.67 16.35
C LYS A 6 -29.95 -55.25 16.90
N GLU A 7 -28.93 -54.84 17.62
CA GLU A 7 -28.72 -53.51 18.19
C GLU A 7 -28.44 -52.49 17.07
N PRO A 8 -28.81 -51.21 17.23
CA PRO A 8 -28.31 -50.15 16.38
C PRO A 8 -26.90 -49.74 16.86
N THR A 9 -25.89 -50.01 16.05
CA THR A 9 -24.53 -49.50 16.23
C THR A 9 -24.52 -47.98 16.05
N GLY A 10 -24.27 -47.27 17.15
CA GLY A 10 -24.00 -45.83 17.13
C GLY A 10 -22.66 -45.55 16.46
N GLY A 11 -22.69 -44.88 15.31
CA GLY A 11 -21.55 -44.18 14.74
C GLY A 11 -21.47 -42.78 15.33
N ARG A 12 -20.61 -42.58 16.34
CA ARG A 12 -20.17 -41.26 16.77
C ARG A 12 -19.38 -40.64 15.61
N GLY A 13 -20.00 -39.68 14.91
CA GLY A 13 -19.27 -38.80 14.01
C GLY A 13 -18.43 -37.86 14.87
N GLU A 14 -17.13 -38.08 14.84
CA GLU A 14 -16.11 -37.27 15.50
C GLU A 14 -16.17 -35.81 15.06
N HIS A 15 -15.75 -34.99 16.02
CA HIS A 15 -15.78 -33.55 16.02
C HIS A 15 -14.79 -32.99 15.01
N ASP A 16 -15.22 -31.99 14.25
CA ASP A 16 -14.30 -30.97 13.76
C ASP A 16 -14.96 -29.60 13.89
N ILE A 17 -14.53 -28.90 14.93
CA ILE A 17 -14.97 -27.57 15.32
C ILE A 17 -14.03 -26.60 14.57
N GLY A 18 -14.59 -25.83 13.63
CA GLY A 18 -13.89 -24.67 13.09
C GLY A 18 -13.85 -23.59 14.17
N GLU A 19 -12.83 -23.62 15.02
CA GLU A 19 -12.52 -22.57 15.98
C GLU A 19 -11.85 -21.40 15.23
N ASP A 20 -12.52 -20.25 15.18
CA ASP A 20 -11.90 -18.97 14.84
C ASP A 20 -11.46 -18.28 16.15
N GLN A 21 -10.30 -17.61 16.13
CA GLN A 21 -9.63 -17.00 17.29
C GLN A 21 -10.38 -15.78 17.88
N SER A 22 -11.59 -15.48 17.40
CA SER A 22 -12.52 -14.48 17.96
C SER A 22 -13.53 -15.06 18.97
N GLY A 23 -13.56 -16.38 19.17
CA GLY A 23 -14.35 -17.04 20.24
C GLY A 23 -15.87 -17.10 20.00
N ASN A 24 -16.37 -16.62 18.87
CA ASN A 24 -17.80 -16.69 18.54
C ASN A 24 -18.11 -17.85 17.58
N THR A 25 -18.82 -18.86 18.08
CA THR A 25 -19.28 -19.98 17.26
C THR A 25 -20.45 -19.54 16.36
N ILE A 26 -20.20 -19.39 15.05
CA ILE A 26 -21.26 -19.12 14.07
C ILE A 26 -21.99 -20.44 13.74
N PRO A 27 -23.30 -20.60 14.05
CA PRO A 27 -24.00 -21.87 13.85
C PRO A 27 -24.20 -22.14 12.36
N ARG A 28 -23.78 -23.30 11.83
CA ARG A 28 -23.95 -23.65 10.39
C ARG A 28 -25.40 -23.51 9.90
N LYS A 29 -25.55 -23.02 8.67
CA LYS A 29 -26.85 -22.91 7.99
C LYS A 29 -27.45 -24.31 7.79
N ARG A 30 -28.56 -24.61 8.48
CA ARG A 30 -29.34 -25.86 8.34
C ARG A 30 -30.74 -25.52 7.84
N LYS A 31 -31.34 -26.43 7.05
CA LYS A 31 -32.71 -26.29 6.54
C LYS A 31 -33.67 -26.09 7.73
N GLY A 32 -34.31 -24.92 7.82
CA GLY A 32 -35.23 -24.54 8.92
C GLY A 32 -34.63 -23.72 10.08
N LEU A 33 -33.31 -23.47 10.11
CA LEU A 33 -32.63 -22.73 11.20
C LEU A 33 -31.86 -21.48 10.73
N CYS A 34 -32.16 -20.96 9.53
CA CYS A 34 -31.47 -19.80 8.94
C CYS A 34 -31.43 -18.58 9.88
N GLY A 35 -32.52 -18.30 10.62
CA GLY A 35 -32.57 -17.14 11.51
C GLY A 35 -31.59 -17.17 12.69
N ARG A 36 -31.08 -18.35 13.12
CA ARG A 36 -30.04 -18.42 14.17
C ARG A 36 -28.65 -18.14 13.62
N HIS A 37 -28.37 -18.60 12.40
CA HIS A 37 -27.12 -18.33 11.70
C HIS A 37 -26.98 -16.82 11.43
N ASP A 38 -28.03 -16.19 10.91
CA ASP A 38 -27.98 -14.76 10.53
C ASP A 38 -27.82 -13.84 11.76
N LYS A 39 -28.47 -14.17 12.88
CA LYS A 39 -28.25 -13.47 14.16
C LYS A 39 -26.82 -13.65 14.70
N GLY A 40 -26.20 -14.81 14.47
CA GLY A 40 -24.81 -15.07 14.85
C GLY A 40 -23.83 -14.23 14.04
N LEU A 41 -24.06 -14.11 12.73
CA LEU A 41 -23.27 -13.26 11.84
C LEU A 41 -23.32 -11.78 12.22
N ILE A 42 -24.51 -11.25 12.54
CA ILE A 42 -24.66 -9.85 12.96
C ILE A 42 -23.85 -9.59 14.24
N LYS A 43 -23.92 -10.49 15.24
CA LYS A 43 -23.12 -10.36 16.46
C LYS A 43 -21.61 -10.42 16.20
N PHE A 44 -21.20 -11.26 15.28
CA PHE A 44 -19.80 -11.34 14.85
C PHE A 44 -19.35 -10.02 14.21
N TYR A 45 -20.13 -9.48 13.26
CA TYR A 45 -19.82 -8.21 12.62
C TYR A 45 -19.78 -7.03 13.60
N ASP A 46 -20.70 -6.97 14.56
CA ASP A 46 -20.68 -5.94 15.62
C ASP A 46 -19.40 -6.03 16.46
N ALA A 47 -18.99 -7.24 16.87
CA ALA A 47 -17.75 -7.43 17.61
C ALA A 47 -16.50 -6.96 16.81
N VAL A 48 -16.45 -7.24 15.51
CA VAL A 48 -15.37 -6.79 14.63
C VAL A 48 -15.38 -5.26 14.47
N MET A 49 -16.55 -4.65 14.27
CA MET A 49 -16.70 -3.19 14.18
C MET A 49 -16.21 -2.50 15.46
N GLN A 50 -16.61 -3.00 16.63
CA GLN A 50 -16.14 -2.47 17.92
C GLN A 50 -14.63 -2.64 18.10
N GLY A 51 -14.06 -3.76 17.64
CA GLY A 51 -12.61 -3.97 17.62
C GLY A 51 -11.87 -2.95 16.77
N ILE A 52 -12.38 -2.65 15.57
CA ILE A 52 -11.84 -1.62 14.68
C ILE A 52 -11.85 -0.25 15.38
N LEU A 53 -12.99 0.18 15.91
CA LEU A 53 -13.12 1.49 16.55
C LEU A 53 -12.23 1.63 17.81
N ARG A 54 -11.99 0.54 18.54
CA ARG A 54 -11.19 0.56 19.77
C ARG A 54 -9.70 0.58 19.50
N HIS A 55 -9.24 -0.15 18.48
CA HIS A 55 -7.81 -0.39 18.27
C HIS A 55 -7.21 0.41 17.12
N ILE A 56 -8.01 0.88 16.16
CA ILE A 56 -7.53 1.57 14.97
C ILE A 56 -7.76 3.08 15.12
N LYS A 57 -6.65 3.83 15.09
CA LYS A 57 -6.68 5.30 14.98
C LYS A 57 -6.68 5.69 13.51
N PHE A 58 -7.82 6.14 13.00
CA PHE A 58 -8.02 6.47 11.59
C PHE A 58 -7.13 7.61 11.09
N ASP A 59 -6.70 8.52 11.97
CA ASP A 59 -5.82 9.64 11.62
C ASP A 59 -4.40 9.17 11.26
N VAL A 60 -3.93 8.08 11.89
CA VAL A 60 -2.57 7.55 11.69
C VAL A 60 -2.55 6.56 10.53
N VAL A 61 -3.64 5.81 10.35
CA VAL A 61 -3.70 4.73 9.36
C VAL A 61 -4.05 5.29 7.98
N LYS A 62 -3.22 4.95 6.99
CA LYS A 62 -3.41 5.35 5.59
C LYS A 62 -4.55 4.57 4.92
N CYS A 63 -4.63 3.28 5.16
CA CYS A 63 -5.62 2.38 4.56
C CYS A 63 -5.97 1.23 5.51
N ILE A 64 -7.20 0.72 5.41
CA ILE A 64 -7.70 -0.41 6.18
C ILE A 64 -8.09 -1.51 5.21
N ILE A 65 -7.46 -2.68 5.34
CA ILE A 65 -7.71 -3.82 4.46
C ILE A 65 -8.74 -4.74 5.12
N ILE A 66 -9.83 -5.03 4.41
CA ILE A 66 -10.81 -6.05 4.78
C ILE A 66 -10.64 -7.21 3.81
N ALA A 67 -10.24 -8.36 4.34
CA ALA A 67 -9.96 -9.54 3.53
C ALA A 67 -10.71 -10.78 4.04
N SER A 68 -11.26 -11.56 3.11
CA SER A 68 -11.95 -12.81 3.43
C SER A 68 -11.98 -13.77 2.24
N PRO A 69 -12.10 -15.09 2.47
CA PRO A 69 -12.53 -16.01 1.43
C PRO A 69 -14.00 -15.78 1.07
N GLY A 70 -14.30 -15.65 -0.22
CA GLY A 70 -15.65 -15.43 -0.72
C GLY A 70 -16.21 -14.03 -0.40
N PHE A 71 -17.51 -13.97 -0.06
CA PHE A 71 -18.31 -12.74 0.00
C PHE A 71 -18.40 -12.09 1.38
N VAL A 72 -17.74 -12.63 2.40
CA VAL A 72 -17.86 -12.15 3.79
C VAL A 72 -17.36 -10.72 3.93
N LYS A 73 -16.27 -10.36 3.24
CA LYS A 73 -15.72 -9.00 3.18
C LYS A 73 -16.74 -7.99 2.67
N ASP A 74 -17.51 -8.35 1.64
CA ASP A 74 -18.47 -7.46 0.99
C ASP A 74 -19.69 -7.26 1.90
N GLN A 75 -20.17 -8.35 2.50
CA GLN A 75 -21.27 -8.31 3.47
C GLN A 75 -20.89 -7.53 4.74
N PHE A 76 -19.68 -7.74 5.27
CA PHE A 76 -19.20 -7.00 6.43
C PHE A 76 -19.02 -5.51 6.11
N TYR A 77 -18.45 -5.18 4.94
CA TYR A 77 -18.29 -3.79 4.50
C TYR A 77 -19.64 -3.08 4.38
N GLU A 78 -20.64 -3.73 3.79
CA GLU A 78 -21.99 -3.18 3.70
C GLU A 78 -22.61 -2.98 5.10
N TYR A 79 -22.50 -3.99 5.97
CA TYR A 79 -22.97 -3.90 7.36
C TYR A 79 -22.30 -2.75 8.13
N LEU A 80 -20.98 -2.62 8.02
CA LEU A 80 -20.19 -1.60 8.71
C LEU A 80 -20.67 -0.19 8.38
N PHE A 81 -20.91 0.11 7.10
CA PHE A 81 -21.36 1.45 6.68
C PHE A 81 -22.87 1.67 6.88
N GLN A 82 -23.68 0.62 6.83
CA GLN A 82 -25.10 0.73 7.22
C GLN A 82 -25.24 1.05 8.71
N GLU A 83 -24.50 0.38 9.59
CA GLU A 83 -24.52 0.68 11.03
C GLU A 83 -23.87 2.02 11.36
N ALA A 84 -22.77 2.38 10.68
CA ALA A 84 -22.18 3.71 10.82
C ALA A 84 -23.16 4.83 10.49
N GLY A 85 -23.99 4.66 9.44
CA GLY A 85 -25.04 5.61 9.09
C GLY A 85 -26.17 5.70 10.12
N LYS A 86 -26.58 4.56 10.71
CA LYS A 86 -27.61 4.53 11.76
C LYS A 86 -27.14 5.18 13.07
N GLN A 87 -25.86 5.02 13.38
CA GLN A 87 -25.24 5.55 14.61
C GLN A 87 -24.66 6.96 14.42
N ASP A 88 -24.80 7.55 13.23
CA ASP A 88 -24.19 8.82 12.82
C ASP A 88 -22.68 8.90 13.16
N ASN A 89 -21.98 7.77 12.96
CA ASN A 89 -20.57 7.65 13.28
C ASN A 89 -19.69 8.28 12.20
N LYS A 90 -19.44 9.59 12.36
CA LYS A 90 -18.65 10.41 11.43
C LYS A 90 -17.26 9.84 11.15
N ILE A 91 -16.60 9.23 12.14
CA ILE A 91 -15.26 8.68 11.98
C ILE A 91 -15.24 7.62 10.88
N LEU A 92 -16.20 6.69 10.87
CA LEU A 92 -16.29 5.66 9.83
C LEU A 92 -16.69 6.28 8.50
N LEU A 93 -17.69 7.16 8.48
CA LEU A 93 -18.24 7.75 7.25
C LEU A 93 -17.20 8.60 6.50
N GLU A 94 -16.42 9.42 7.20
CA GLU A 94 -15.36 10.25 6.63
C GLU A 94 -14.18 9.41 6.11
N ASN A 95 -13.88 8.30 6.78
CA ASN A 95 -12.77 7.42 6.40
C ASN A 95 -13.19 6.28 5.47
N LYS A 96 -14.38 6.34 4.86
CA LYS A 96 -14.90 5.30 3.97
C LYS A 96 -13.96 4.96 2.81
N SER A 97 -13.31 5.97 2.23
CA SER A 97 -12.36 5.81 1.12
C SER A 97 -11.09 5.05 1.50
N LYS A 98 -10.75 4.96 2.79
CA LYS A 98 -9.55 4.24 3.27
C LYS A 98 -9.74 2.72 3.29
N PHE A 99 -10.97 2.22 3.17
CA PHE A 99 -11.27 0.80 3.25
C PHE A 99 -11.08 0.12 1.89
N ILE A 100 -10.23 -0.92 1.86
CA ILE A 100 -9.91 -1.69 0.66
C ILE A 100 -10.36 -3.13 0.88
N LEU A 101 -11.18 -3.65 -0.05
CA LEU A 101 -11.65 -5.02 -0.05
C LEU A 101 -10.71 -5.91 -0.85
N VAL A 102 -10.25 -7.01 -0.24
CA VAL A 102 -9.27 -7.94 -0.86
C VAL A 102 -9.72 -9.39 -0.69
N HIS A 103 -9.43 -10.23 -1.68
CA HIS A 103 -9.66 -11.66 -1.55
C HIS A 103 -8.60 -12.30 -0.65
N ALA A 104 -8.99 -13.25 0.19
CA ALA A 104 -8.09 -14.00 1.06
C ALA A 104 -8.36 -15.50 0.93
N SER A 105 -7.31 -16.33 0.95
CA SER A 105 -7.43 -17.80 0.95
C SER A 105 -8.06 -18.33 2.25
N SER A 106 -7.81 -17.68 3.40
CA SER A 106 -8.42 -17.99 4.69
C SER A 106 -8.47 -16.77 5.63
N GLY A 107 -9.13 -16.91 6.79
CA GLY A 107 -9.22 -15.86 7.83
C GLY A 107 -8.07 -15.86 8.84
N HIS A 108 -7.02 -16.66 8.64
CA HIS A 108 -5.94 -16.80 9.61
C HIS A 108 -4.79 -15.82 9.37
N LYS A 109 -4.00 -15.56 10.42
CA LYS A 109 -2.89 -14.57 10.41
C LYS A 109 -1.85 -14.78 9.30
N HIS A 110 -1.61 -16.02 8.86
CA HIS A 110 -0.62 -16.29 7.81
C HIS A 110 -1.00 -15.69 6.46
N VAL A 111 -2.30 -15.49 6.20
CA VAL A 111 -2.83 -14.96 4.95
C VAL A 111 -2.50 -13.48 4.77
N LEU A 112 -2.18 -12.76 5.85
CA LEU A 112 -1.72 -11.38 5.75
C LEU A 112 -0.47 -11.25 4.87
N LYS A 113 0.43 -12.24 4.89
CA LYS A 113 1.62 -12.24 4.02
C LYS A 113 1.26 -12.44 2.55
N GLU A 114 0.28 -13.31 2.28
CA GLU A 114 -0.23 -13.58 0.93
C GLU A 114 -0.91 -12.33 0.36
N ILE A 115 -1.80 -11.71 1.13
CA ILE A 115 -2.52 -10.50 0.74
C ILE A 115 -1.55 -9.36 0.43
N LEU A 116 -0.54 -9.16 1.29
CA LEU A 116 0.47 -8.13 1.07
C LEU A 116 1.40 -8.43 -0.11
N ALA A 117 1.46 -9.67 -0.61
CA ALA A 117 2.21 -10.00 -1.81
C ALA A 117 1.40 -9.82 -3.10
N ASP A 118 0.08 -9.56 -3.01
CA ASP A 118 -0.78 -9.35 -4.16
C ASP A 118 -0.40 -8.05 -4.92
N PRO A 119 0.04 -8.15 -6.20
CA PRO A 119 0.40 -7.00 -7.00
C PRO A 119 -0.75 -5.98 -7.12
N ALA A 120 -2.01 -6.43 -7.18
CA ALA A 120 -3.16 -5.54 -7.32
C ALA A 120 -3.40 -4.70 -6.05
N LEU A 121 -3.08 -5.26 -4.88
CA LEU A 121 -3.11 -4.50 -3.63
C LEU A 121 -1.91 -3.58 -3.51
N GLN A 122 -0.72 -4.03 -3.93
CA GLN A 122 0.49 -3.21 -3.91
C GLN A 122 0.34 -1.92 -4.72
N VAL A 123 -0.31 -1.96 -5.89
CA VAL A 123 -0.62 -0.75 -6.67
C VAL A 123 -1.52 0.19 -5.88
N LYS A 124 -2.62 -0.30 -5.29
CA LYS A 124 -3.54 0.54 -4.49
C LYS A 124 -2.91 1.11 -3.22
N LEU A 125 -2.04 0.33 -2.58
CA LEU A 125 -1.26 0.77 -1.43
C LEU A 125 -0.21 1.80 -1.83
N ALA A 126 0.43 1.60 -3.00
CA ALA A 126 1.36 2.55 -3.59
C ALA A 126 0.64 3.86 -3.90
N ASP A 127 -0.54 3.87 -4.52
CA ASP A 127 -1.35 5.06 -4.79
C ASP A 127 -1.60 5.90 -3.52
N THR A 128 -1.83 5.22 -2.39
CA THR A 128 -2.07 5.87 -1.09
C THR A 128 -0.81 6.58 -0.56
N LYS A 129 0.38 6.02 -0.79
CA LYS A 129 1.67 6.68 -0.47
C LYS A 129 2.06 7.71 -1.55
N ALA A 130 1.67 7.45 -2.79
CA ALA A 130 2.08 8.18 -3.97
C ALA A 130 1.39 9.52 -4.13
N SER A 131 0.31 9.83 -3.42
CA SER A 131 -0.27 11.19 -3.45
C SER A 131 0.75 12.31 -3.20
N GLY A 132 1.75 12.07 -2.33
CA GLY A 132 2.86 13.01 -2.12
C GLY A 132 3.96 12.91 -3.19
N GLU A 133 4.18 11.71 -3.73
CA GLU A 133 5.20 11.44 -4.76
C GLU A 133 4.75 12.02 -6.12
N VAL A 134 3.49 11.84 -6.50
CA VAL A 134 2.85 12.42 -7.69
C VAL A 134 2.91 13.94 -7.64
N ARG A 135 2.56 14.57 -6.51
CA ARG A 135 2.66 16.04 -6.36
C ARG A 135 4.08 16.55 -6.51
N ALA A 136 5.06 15.82 -5.97
CA ALA A 136 6.47 16.20 -6.11
C ALA A 136 6.91 16.12 -7.58
N LEU A 137 6.49 15.09 -8.31
CA LEU A 137 6.80 14.92 -9.72
C LEU A 137 6.06 15.96 -10.61
N GLU A 138 4.80 16.27 -10.32
CA GLU A 138 4.07 17.36 -10.97
C GLU A 138 4.74 18.71 -10.73
N SER A 139 5.21 18.96 -9.50
CA SER A 139 5.96 20.17 -9.16
C SER A 139 7.28 20.25 -9.93
N PHE A 140 7.96 19.12 -10.11
CA PHE A 140 9.14 19.04 -10.96
C PHE A 140 8.85 19.42 -12.42
N TYR A 141 7.83 18.83 -13.03
CA TYR A 141 7.43 19.19 -14.40
C TYR A 141 6.98 20.64 -14.53
N SER A 142 6.25 21.17 -13.55
CA SER A 142 5.85 22.57 -13.52
C SER A 142 7.08 23.48 -13.46
N MET A 143 8.07 23.14 -12.63
CA MET A 143 9.29 23.93 -12.48
C MET A 143 10.09 23.94 -13.78
N LEU A 144 10.21 22.78 -14.45
CA LEU A 144 10.89 22.67 -15.74
C LEU A 144 10.25 23.55 -16.83
N GLN A 145 8.93 23.80 -16.75
CA GLN A 145 8.22 24.68 -17.68
C GLN A 145 8.35 26.17 -17.34
N THR A 146 8.40 26.51 -16.05
CA THR A 146 8.40 27.92 -15.60
C THR A 146 9.80 28.49 -15.42
N GLU A 147 10.70 27.72 -14.83
CA GLU A 147 12.05 28.10 -14.41
C GLU A 147 12.99 26.89 -14.62
N PRO A 148 13.44 26.62 -15.86
CA PRO A 148 14.23 25.42 -16.20
C PRO A 148 15.51 25.31 -15.37
N ASP A 149 16.17 26.44 -15.10
CA ASP A 149 17.38 26.56 -14.28
C ASP A 149 17.22 26.07 -12.82
N ARG A 150 16.02 25.69 -12.38
CA ARG A 150 15.73 25.18 -11.02
C ARG A 150 15.33 23.71 -10.97
N ALA A 151 15.26 23.03 -12.11
CA ALA A 151 14.84 21.64 -12.17
C ALA A 151 15.82 20.82 -13.01
N PHE A 152 16.64 20.00 -12.34
CA PHE A 152 17.61 19.15 -13.02
C PHE A 152 17.23 17.68 -12.94
N TYR A 153 17.53 16.92 -13.99
CA TYR A 153 17.46 15.47 -14.01
C TYR A 153 18.78 14.90 -14.51
N GLY A 154 19.04 13.62 -14.20
CA GLY A 154 20.32 12.98 -14.52
C GLY A 154 21.34 13.07 -13.40
N LEU A 155 22.19 12.04 -13.30
CA LEU A 155 23.10 11.89 -12.17
C LEU A 155 24.13 13.03 -12.07
N LYS A 156 24.74 13.42 -13.19
CA LYS A 156 25.79 14.46 -13.22
C LYS A 156 25.26 15.82 -12.76
N CYS A 157 24.15 16.25 -13.35
CA CYS A 157 23.52 17.54 -13.04
C CYS A 157 23.05 17.60 -11.58
N VAL A 158 22.51 16.50 -11.06
CA VAL A 158 22.08 16.40 -9.66
C VAL A 158 23.28 16.35 -8.70
N GLU A 159 24.38 15.69 -9.06
CA GLU A 159 25.63 15.70 -8.28
C GLU A 159 26.19 17.14 -8.20
N ALA A 160 26.27 17.86 -9.32
CA ALA A 160 26.70 19.26 -9.36
C ALA A 160 25.80 20.17 -8.50
N ALA A 161 24.49 19.99 -8.60
CA ALA A 161 23.53 20.74 -7.77
C ALA A 161 23.67 20.42 -6.27
N ASN A 162 24.03 19.19 -5.91
CA ASN A 162 24.31 18.80 -4.54
C ASN A 162 25.60 19.44 -4.01
N GLU A 163 26.65 19.51 -4.83
CA GLU A 163 27.91 20.20 -4.49
C GLU A 163 27.69 21.69 -4.23
N ALA A 164 26.78 22.31 -4.99
CA ALA A 164 26.35 23.70 -4.78
C ALA A 164 25.39 23.89 -3.60
N LEU A 165 24.99 22.82 -2.89
CA LEU A 165 24.00 22.83 -1.81
C LEU A 165 22.65 23.43 -2.23
N ALA A 166 22.30 23.32 -3.51
CA ALA A 166 21.14 23.95 -4.10
C ALA A 166 19.87 23.09 -3.97
N ILE A 167 20.00 21.80 -3.64
CA ILE A 167 18.87 20.86 -3.66
C ILE A 167 17.86 21.16 -2.55
N GLU A 168 16.62 21.38 -2.95
CA GLU A 168 15.46 21.46 -2.08
C GLU A 168 14.83 20.08 -1.89
N THR A 169 14.47 19.44 -3.01
CA THR A 169 13.83 18.11 -3.02
C THR A 169 14.53 17.21 -4.03
N LEU A 170 15.02 16.06 -3.56
CA LEU A 170 15.56 14.98 -4.40
C LEU A 170 14.47 13.94 -4.65
N LEU A 171 14.22 13.63 -5.92
CA LEU A 171 13.34 12.57 -6.38
C LEU A 171 14.22 11.42 -6.89
N ILE A 172 14.08 10.23 -6.30
CA ILE A 172 14.89 9.07 -6.69
C ILE A 172 14.05 7.80 -6.76
N SER A 173 14.26 7.01 -7.81
CA SER A 173 13.62 5.71 -7.99
C SER A 173 14.30 4.61 -7.18
N ASP A 174 13.51 3.71 -6.59
CA ASP A 174 14.01 2.58 -5.80
C ASP A 174 14.76 1.53 -6.66
N GLU A 175 14.53 1.52 -7.97
CA GLU A 175 15.22 0.65 -8.93
C GLU A 175 16.72 0.96 -9.02
N LEU A 176 17.11 2.23 -8.88
CA LEU A 176 18.52 2.65 -8.94
C LEU A 176 19.34 2.05 -7.79
N PHE A 177 18.71 1.74 -6.65
CA PHE A 177 19.37 1.03 -5.55
C PHE A 177 19.47 -0.47 -5.79
N ARG A 178 18.69 -1.03 -6.72
CA ARG A 178 18.73 -2.46 -7.09
C ARG A 178 19.70 -2.74 -8.25
N SER A 179 20.41 -1.75 -8.77
CA SER A 179 21.37 -1.91 -9.87
C SER A 179 22.42 -3.00 -9.56
N LYS A 180 22.87 -3.74 -10.59
CA LYS A 180 23.87 -4.81 -10.42
C LYS A 180 25.27 -4.27 -10.13
N ASP A 181 25.53 -3.03 -10.50
CA ASP A 181 26.81 -2.39 -10.28
C ASP A 181 26.88 -1.77 -8.86
N ILE A 182 27.89 -2.20 -8.12
CA ILE A 182 28.10 -1.79 -6.73
C ILE A 182 28.57 -0.33 -6.66
N ALA A 183 29.30 0.15 -7.66
CA ALA A 183 29.83 1.51 -7.68
C ALA A 183 28.72 2.55 -7.81
N THR A 184 27.83 2.39 -8.79
CA THR A 184 26.64 3.24 -8.97
C THR A 184 25.72 3.22 -7.75
N ARG A 185 25.47 2.06 -7.15
CA ARG A 185 24.65 1.99 -5.92
C ARG A 185 25.25 2.82 -4.78
N LYS A 186 26.58 2.74 -4.57
CA LYS A 186 27.26 3.53 -3.53
C LYS A 186 27.15 5.04 -3.80
N ARG A 187 27.22 5.47 -5.07
CA ARG A 187 27.03 6.88 -5.44
C ARG A 187 25.65 7.38 -5.07
N TYR A 188 24.58 6.67 -5.46
CA TYR A 188 23.21 7.08 -5.12
C TYR A 188 22.95 7.10 -3.60
N VAL A 189 23.50 6.14 -2.86
CA VAL A 189 23.40 6.15 -1.39
C VAL A 189 24.11 7.36 -0.80
N SER A 190 25.33 7.66 -1.26
CA SER A 190 26.10 8.82 -0.79
C SER A 190 25.41 10.14 -1.12
N LEU A 191 24.80 10.25 -2.31
CA LEU A 191 24.01 11.40 -2.73
C LEU A 191 22.80 11.62 -1.81
N VAL A 192 22.04 10.55 -1.51
CA VAL A 192 20.88 10.64 -0.61
C VAL A 192 21.28 11.04 0.81
N GLU A 193 22.39 10.51 1.32
CA GLU A 193 22.93 10.90 2.62
C GLU A 193 23.34 12.38 2.61
N SER A 194 24.10 12.81 1.60
CA SER A 194 24.52 14.22 1.46
C SER A 194 23.33 15.18 1.40
N VAL A 195 22.30 14.89 0.61
CA VAL A 195 21.12 15.77 0.50
C VAL A 195 20.40 15.88 1.84
N ARG A 196 20.29 14.79 2.60
CA ARG A 196 19.67 14.82 3.93
C ARG A 196 20.49 15.63 4.93
N ASP A 197 21.81 15.46 4.92
CA ASP A 197 22.72 16.21 5.79
C ASP A 197 22.68 17.72 5.50
N ASN A 198 22.46 18.08 4.23
CA ASN A 198 22.29 19.46 3.76
C ASN A 198 20.86 20.02 3.97
N GLY A 199 19.98 19.26 4.63
CA GLY A 199 18.62 19.66 4.96
C GLY A 199 17.64 19.65 3.79
N GLY A 200 17.97 18.97 2.68
CA GLY A 200 17.05 18.73 1.57
C GLY A 200 16.09 17.57 1.87
N GLU A 201 14.90 17.62 1.26
CA GLU A 201 13.92 16.54 1.37
C GLU A 201 14.22 15.45 0.33
N VAL A 202 14.22 14.17 0.75
CA VAL A 202 14.39 13.04 -0.18
C VAL A 202 13.09 12.27 -0.31
N LYS A 203 12.58 12.18 -1.54
CA LYS A 203 11.39 11.39 -1.92
C LYS A 203 11.83 10.15 -2.70
N LEU A 204 11.58 8.98 -2.10
CA LEU A 204 11.84 7.69 -2.73
C LEU A 204 10.58 7.18 -3.44
N PHE A 205 10.67 7.03 -4.77
CA PHE A 205 9.62 6.55 -5.65
C PHE A 205 9.74 5.04 -5.85
N SER A 206 8.60 4.34 -5.82
CA SER A 206 8.55 2.92 -6.17
C SER A 206 8.47 2.77 -7.69
N SER A 207 9.35 1.99 -8.30
CA SER A 207 9.28 1.68 -9.74
C SER A 207 8.01 0.91 -10.13
N LEU A 208 7.28 0.35 -9.16
CA LEU A 208 5.98 -0.33 -9.38
C LEU A 208 4.78 0.63 -9.46
N HIS A 209 4.99 1.92 -9.24
CA HIS A 209 3.94 2.94 -9.32
C HIS A 209 4.15 3.82 -10.56
N VAL A 210 3.06 4.33 -11.14
CA VAL A 210 3.09 5.13 -12.38
C VAL A 210 4.03 6.34 -12.28
N SER A 211 4.08 7.00 -11.10
CA SER A 211 5.02 8.11 -10.88
C SER A 211 6.48 7.67 -10.85
N GLY A 212 6.78 6.44 -10.41
CA GLY A 212 8.13 5.88 -10.48
C GLY A 212 8.52 5.48 -11.89
N GLU A 213 7.58 4.96 -12.68
CA GLU A 213 7.79 4.70 -14.12
C GLU A 213 8.08 6.00 -14.88
N GLN A 214 7.35 7.08 -14.62
CA GLN A 214 7.61 8.40 -15.19
C GLN A 214 8.98 8.95 -14.78
N LEU A 215 9.35 8.83 -13.49
CA LEU A 215 10.67 9.25 -13.01
C LEU A 215 11.79 8.44 -13.69
N ASN A 216 11.61 7.14 -13.90
CA ASN A 216 12.56 6.28 -14.60
C ASN A 216 12.76 6.68 -16.07
N GLN A 217 11.72 7.21 -16.74
CA GLN A 217 11.86 7.79 -18.08
C GLN A 217 12.77 9.03 -18.08
N LEU A 218 12.84 9.75 -16.96
CA LEU A 218 13.76 10.85 -16.70
C LEU A 218 15.05 10.37 -16.01
N THR A 219 15.62 9.25 -16.43
CA THR A 219 16.85 8.62 -15.88
C THR A 219 16.73 8.06 -14.45
N GLY A 220 15.59 8.24 -13.76
CA GLY A 220 15.34 7.73 -12.42
C GLY A 220 15.79 8.64 -11.27
N VAL A 221 16.46 9.75 -11.57
CA VAL A 221 16.93 10.74 -10.58
C VAL A 221 16.67 12.17 -11.04
N CYS A 222 16.02 12.96 -10.19
CA CYS A 222 15.72 14.36 -10.44
C CYS A 222 15.86 15.19 -9.16
N ALA A 223 16.12 16.49 -9.30
CA ALA A 223 16.21 17.42 -8.19
C ALA A 223 15.48 18.73 -8.51
N LEU A 224 14.76 19.23 -7.51
CA LEU A 224 14.24 20.59 -7.45
C LEU A 224 15.20 21.44 -6.63
N LEU A 225 15.56 22.61 -7.14
CA LEU A 225 16.51 23.52 -6.51
C LEU A 225 15.84 24.70 -5.79
N ARG A 226 16.48 25.13 -4.71
CA ARG A 226 16.10 26.30 -3.90
C ARG A 226 16.32 27.61 -4.67
N PHE A 227 17.32 27.65 -5.54
CA PHE A 227 17.68 28.82 -6.36
C PHE A 227 18.09 28.36 -7.78
N PRO A 228 17.90 29.22 -8.80
CA PRO A 228 18.27 28.91 -10.17
C PRO A 228 19.78 28.78 -10.33
N MET A 229 20.22 27.80 -11.12
CA MET A 229 21.63 27.54 -11.40
C MET A 229 21.84 27.30 -12.91
N PRO A 230 21.93 28.37 -13.72
CA PRO A 230 21.98 28.28 -15.18
C PRO A 230 23.27 27.65 -15.74
N GLU A 231 24.31 27.50 -14.93
CA GLU A 231 25.64 27.00 -15.38
C GLU A 231 25.72 25.47 -15.48
N ILE A 232 24.70 24.70 -15.06
CA ILE A 232 24.73 23.23 -15.07
C ILE A 232 24.32 22.63 -16.44
N GLU A 233 23.62 23.38 -17.30
CA GLU A 233 23.11 22.87 -18.58
C GLU A 233 24.18 22.73 -19.69
N GLU A 234 25.37 23.33 -19.55
CA GLU A 234 26.35 23.43 -20.64
C GLU A 234 27.12 22.12 -20.97
N ASP A 235 26.99 21.05 -20.17
CA ASP A 235 27.84 19.85 -20.27
C ASP A 235 27.20 18.61 -20.95
N ASP A 236 25.94 18.68 -21.41
CA ASP A 236 25.22 17.53 -22.00
C ASP A 236 25.11 17.53 -23.55
N ASP A 237 25.67 18.53 -24.24
CA ASP A 237 25.66 18.61 -25.73
C ASP A 237 26.82 17.84 -26.43
N ASP A 238 27.67 17.12 -25.69
CA ASP A 238 28.78 16.32 -26.23
C ASP A 238 28.41 14.84 -26.50
N SER A 239 27.17 14.55 -26.91
CA SER A 239 26.83 13.26 -27.55
C SER A 239 26.25 13.46 -28.95
N SER A 240 27.00 14.18 -29.78
CA SER A 240 26.91 14.01 -31.23
C SER A 240 28.31 13.63 -31.75
N SER A 241 28.33 12.66 -32.68
CA SER A 241 29.50 12.03 -33.33
C SER A 241 30.40 11.14 -32.46
N ASP A 242 30.18 9.82 -32.58
CA ASP A 242 31.23 8.95 -33.11
C ASP A 242 30.57 7.81 -33.91
N GLU A 243 30.86 7.81 -35.21
CA GLU A 243 30.57 6.75 -36.17
C GLU A 243 31.47 5.53 -35.88
N ASP A 244 30.91 4.33 -35.98
CA ASP A 244 31.50 3.17 -36.70
C ASP A 244 30.44 2.06 -36.88
#